data_AF-A0AAN9T6S1-F1
#
_entry.id   AF-A0AAN9T6S1-F1
#
_cell.length_a   1.000
_cell.length_b   1.000
_cell.length_c   1.000
_cell.angle_alpha   90.00
_cell.angle_beta   90.00
_cell.angle_gamma   90.00
#
_symmetry.space_group_name_H-M   'P 1'
#
loop_
_entity.id
_entity.type
_entity.pdbx_description
1 polymer ?
#
loop_
_entity_poly.entity_id
_entity_poly.type
_entity_poly.pdbx_seq_one_letter_code
_entity_poly.pdbx_strand_id
1 'polypeptide(L)'
;MPKVTSDLKKELSESRKNGWNNGNLFGAESTESFSGGGFKDKAKAEETIKLLEDKDVTYQYHVINTMYNRAKVILKRTKDPEKVKNLNEAVDTFEEWINDYKGHSRHKENFGYLPVDVVEAYQKLASHYRIPENGFLSAYQEAQGDYKKLRNKSVPKLGITWDVHRNRSLRPLDGKIKENDVVMYETTDPLSGLPSKLHTEVIMWGYSPDPTKVKKSVNLLDKI
;
A
#
# COMPACT_ATOMS: atom_id res chain seq x y z
N MET A 1 18.37 -48.14 9.57
CA MET A 1 18.70 -46.72 9.31
C MET A 1 19.18 -46.60 7.87
N PRO A 2 18.42 -45.99 6.94
CA PRO A 2 18.87 -45.83 5.56
C PRO A 2 19.94 -44.73 5.47
N LYS A 3 21.10 -45.05 4.88
CA LYS A 3 22.17 -44.09 4.58
C LYS A 3 21.78 -43.27 3.35
N VAL A 4 21.63 -41.97 3.52
CA VAL A 4 21.45 -41.01 2.42
C VAL A 4 22.74 -40.99 1.58
N THR A 5 22.60 -41.20 0.26
CA THR A 5 23.70 -41.35 -0.70
C THR A 5 24.44 -40.03 -0.95
N SER A 6 25.71 -40.14 -1.40
CA SER A 6 26.64 -39.02 -1.64
C SER A 6 26.13 -37.99 -2.64
N ASP A 7 25.24 -38.39 -3.54
CA ASP A 7 24.78 -37.55 -4.65
C ASP A 7 23.75 -36.51 -4.18
N LEU A 8 22.89 -36.89 -3.23
CA LEU A 8 21.97 -35.96 -2.54
C LEU A 8 22.72 -34.87 -1.76
N LYS A 9 23.88 -35.20 -1.18
CA LYS A 9 24.73 -34.19 -0.50
C LYS A 9 25.39 -33.24 -1.49
N LYS A 10 25.66 -33.68 -2.71
CA LYS A 10 26.28 -32.87 -3.76
C LYS A 10 25.28 -31.88 -4.35
N GLU A 11 24.06 -32.31 -4.65
CA GLU A 11 22.94 -31.45 -5.10
C GLU A 11 22.53 -30.42 -4.02
N LEU A 12 22.49 -30.81 -2.74
CA LEU A 12 22.26 -29.88 -1.62
C LEU A 12 23.42 -28.89 -1.41
N SER A 13 24.64 -29.22 -1.86
CA SER A 13 25.79 -28.32 -1.78
C SER A 13 25.88 -27.36 -2.97
N GLU A 14 25.43 -27.79 -4.15
CA GLU A 14 25.41 -26.98 -5.38
C GLU A 14 24.24 -25.99 -5.38
N SER A 15 23.07 -26.38 -4.87
CA SER A 15 21.95 -25.45 -4.61
C SER A 15 22.25 -24.34 -3.59
N ARG A 16 23.23 -24.55 -2.69
CA ARG A 16 23.66 -23.53 -1.72
C ARG A 16 24.69 -22.54 -2.25
N LYS A 17 25.30 -22.79 -3.42
CA LYS A 17 26.42 -21.96 -3.94
C LYS A 17 26.01 -20.85 -4.91
N ASN A 18 24.77 -20.82 -5.40
CA ASN A 18 24.32 -19.80 -6.36
C ASN A 18 23.44 -18.68 -5.73
N GLY A 19 23.66 -18.37 -4.46
CA GLY A 19 22.87 -17.41 -3.69
C GLY A 19 23.49 -16.03 -3.53
N TRP A 20 24.21 -15.50 -4.53
CA TRP A 20 24.60 -14.09 -4.54
C TRP A 20 24.72 -13.55 -5.97
N ASN A 21 23.61 -13.07 -6.50
CA ASN A 21 23.60 -12.25 -7.71
C ASN A 21 22.98 -10.90 -7.34
N ASN A 22 23.79 -9.84 -7.36
CA ASN A 22 23.37 -8.43 -7.29
C ASN A 22 22.28 -8.06 -6.26
N GLY A 23 22.41 -8.50 -5.01
CA GLY A 23 21.66 -7.90 -3.88
C GLY A 23 20.17 -8.23 -3.77
N ASN A 24 19.63 -9.12 -4.62
CA ASN A 24 18.25 -9.61 -4.47
C ASN A 24 18.26 -10.96 -3.74
N LEU A 25 17.71 -10.98 -2.51
CA LEU A 25 17.65 -12.16 -1.65
C LEU A 25 16.22 -12.66 -1.40
N PHE A 26 15.31 -12.44 -2.33
CA PHE A 26 14.00 -13.10 -2.40
C PHE A 26 13.60 -13.22 -3.88
N GLY A 27 12.79 -14.24 -4.20
CA GLY A 27 12.50 -14.72 -5.55
C GLY A 27 12.16 -13.63 -6.57
N ALA A 28 12.39 -13.97 -7.84
CA ALA A 28 12.20 -13.13 -9.02
C ALA A 28 10.73 -12.77 -9.31
N GLU A 29 10.07 -12.09 -8.38
CA GLU A 29 9.11 -11.05 -8.74
C GLU A 29 9.88 -9.73 -8.70
N SER A 30 9.64 -8.84 -9.66
CA SER A 30 10.20 -7.49 -9.65
C SER A 30 9.81 -6.81 -8.34
N THR A 31 10.66 -6.87 -7.32
CA THR A 31 10.54 -6.04 -6.14
C THR A 31 10.63 -4.63 -6.66
N GLU A 32 9.49 -3.92 -6.73
CA GLU A 32 9.46 -2.49 -7.00
C GLU A 32 10.46 -1.85 -6.04
N SER A 33 11.64 -1.50 -6.56
CA SER A 33 12.76 -1.10 -5.73
C SER A 33 12.46 0.32 -5.28
N PHE A 34 11.95 0.48 -4.07
CA PHE A 34 11.80 1.78 -3.45
C PHE A 34 13.14 2.53 -3.48
N SER A 35 13.24 3.53 -4.35
CA SER A 35 14.44 4.33 -4.56
C SER A 35 14.41 5.57 -3.66
N GLY A 36 15.53 5.87 -2.99
CA GLY A 36 15.69 7.09 -2.17
C GLY A 36 15.78 6.83 -0.66
N GLY A 37 15.31 5.68 -0.19
CA GLY A 37 15.47 5.24 1.20
C GLY A 37 16.86 4.72 1.56
N GLY A 38 17.14 4.59 2.86
CA GLY A 38 18.37 4.06 3.40
C GLY A 38 18.32 3.89 4.93
N PHE A 39 19.43 3.43 5.51
CA PHE A 39 19.51 3.09 6.94
C PHE A 39 20.93 3.26 7.49
N LYS A 40 21.70 4.20 6.93
CA LYS A 40 23.09 4.44 7.34
C LYS A 40 23.22 4.95 8.78
N ASP A 41 22.21 5.66 9.25
CA ASP A 41 22.08 6.28 10.56
C ASP A 41 20.58 6.50 10.87
N LYS A 42 20.30 6.98 12.09
CA LYS A 42 18.94 7.32 12.54
C LYS A 42 18.22 8.29 11.59
N ALA A 43 18.88 9.39 11.25
CA ALA A 43 18.29 10.44 10.42
C ALA A 43 17.85 9.90 9.04
N LYS A 44 18.65 9.00 8.45
CA LYS A 44 18.30 8.38 7.16
C LYS A 44 17.18 7.35 7.30
N ALA A 45 17.08 6.66 8.43
CA ALA A 45 15.95 5.78 8.72
C ALA A 45 14.64 6.59 8.85
N GLU A 46 14.66 7.70 9.58
CA GLU A 46 13.53 8.63 9.70
C GLU A 46 13.13 9.23 8.35
N GLU A 47 14.10 9.66 7.53
CA GLU A 47 13.85 10.13 6.16
C GLU A 47 13.17 9.04 5.32
N THR A 48 13.59 7.79 5.47
CA THR A 48 13.00 6.65 4.75
C THR A 48 11.54 6.42 5.15
N ILE A 49 11.23 6.48 6.44
CA ILE A 49 9.86 6.40 6.94
C ILE A 49 9.04 7.57 6.37
N LYS A 50 9.58 8.78 6.38
CA LYS A 50 8.91 9.98 5.86
C LYS A 50 8.63 9.91 4.36
N LEU A 51 9.54 9.35 3.56
CA LEU A 51 9.32 9.16 2.11
C LEU A 51 8.21 8.13 1.81
N LEU A 52 7.89 7.26 2.77
CA LEU A 52 6.82 6.28 2.69
C LEU A 52 5.49 6.81 3.25
N GLU A 53 5.50 7.98 3.89
CA GLU A 53 4.31 8.62 4.43
C GLU A 53 3.23 8.76 3.33
N ASP A 54 1.98 8.57 3.72
CA ASP A 54 0.80 8.57 2.83
C ASP A 54 0.73 7.50 1.75
N LYS A 55 1.70 6.58 1.65
CA LYS A 55 1.54 5.36 0.85
C LYS A 55 0.65 4.35 1.57
N ASP A 56 0.21 3.33 0.85
CA ASP A 56 -0.47 2.16 1.42
C ASP A 56 0.32 1.62 2.63
N VAL A 57 -0.33 1.52 3.80
CA VAL A 57 0.33 1.21 5.08
C VAL A 57 0.96 -0.19 5.10
N THR A 58 0.40 -1.13 4.33
CA THR A 58 0.95 -2.47 4.16
C THR A 58 2.20 -2.43 3.28
N TYR A 59 2.20 -1.61 2.24
CA TYR A 59 3.39 -1.33 1.45
C TYR A 59 4.50 -0.67 2.29
N GLN A 60 4.16 0.32 3.12
CA GLN A 60 5.12 0.92 4.07
C GLN A 60 5.76 -0.17 4.95
N TYR A 61 4.95 -1.06 5.53
CA TYR A 61 5.43 -2.17 6.35
C TYR A 61 6.38 -3.09 5.59
N HIS A 62 6.06 -3.49 4.36
CA HIS A 62 6.94 -4.35 3.58
C HIS A 62 8.29 -3.70 3.27
N VAL A 63 8.31 -2.40 2.93
CA VAL A 63 9.55 -1.68 2.65
C VAL A 63 10.38 -1.52 3.94
N ILE A 64 9.76 -1.06 5.03
CA ILE A 64 10.43 -0.82 6.32
C ILE A 64 10.96 -2.14 6.92
N ASN A 65 10.15 -3.20 6.90
CA ASN A 65 10.58 -4.52 7.37
C ASN A 65 11.74 -5.08 6.54
N THR A 66 11.77 -4.81 5.23
CA THR A 66 12.91 -5.19 4.37
C THR A 66 14.17 -4.42 4.77
N MET A 67 14.06 -3.09 4.98
CA MET A 67 15.19 -2.26 5.40
C MET A 67 15.71 -2.64 6.79
N TYR A 68 14.82 -2.88 7.75
CA TYR A 68 15.14 -3.37 9.10
C TYR A 68 15.97 -4.66 9.05
N ASN A 69 15.51 -5.67 8.30
CA ASN A 69 16.22 -6.95 8.20
C ASN A 69 17.59 -6.79 7.51
N ARG A 70 17.69 -5.95 6.48
CA ARG A 70 18.97 -5.63 5.81
C ARG A 70 19.94 -4.92 6.77
N ALA A 71 19.46 -3.93 7.52
CA ALA A 71 20.25 -3.20 8.51
C ALA A 71 20.81 -4.15 9.58
N LYS A 72 20.00 -5.08 10.10
CA LYS A 72 20.45 -6.11 11.06
C LYS A 72 21.53 -7.03 10.51
N VAL A 73 21.44 -7.43 9.24
CA VAL A 73 22.48 -8.26 8.60
C VAL A 73 23.79 -7.49 8.46
N ILE A 74 23.73 -6.22 8.10
CA ILE A 74 24.92 -5.36 7.94
C ILE A 74 25.54 -5.03 9.30
N LEU A 75 24.71 -4.75 10.31
CA LEU A 75 25.14 -4.51 11.69
C LEU A 75 26.00 -5.68 12.22
N LYS A 76 25.57 -6.94 12.02
CA LYS A 76 26.32 -8.13 12.42
C LYS A 76 27.71 -8.26 11.78
N ARG A 77 27.94 -7.62 10.63
CA ARG A 77 29.19 -7.68 9.87
C ARG A 77 30.07 -6.45 10.12
N THR A 78 29.54 -5.40 10.73
CA THR A 78 30.22 -4.13 10.93
C THR A 78 31.02 -4.17 12.24
N LYS A 79 32.29 -3.80 12.16
CA LYS A 79 33.22 -3.79 13.31
C LYS A 79 33.60 -2.38 13.78
N ASP A 80 33.37 -1.41 12.92
CA ASP A 80 33.64 -0.01 13.20
C ASP A 80 32.67 0.52 14.28
N PRO A 81 33.16 1.00 15.44
CA PRO A 81 32.29 1.37 16.56
C PRO A 81 31.27 2.46 16.24
N GLU A 82 31.66 3.46 15.44
CA GLU A 82 30.78 4.57 15.06
C GLU A 82 29.68 4.09 14.13
N LYS A 83 30.03 3.30 13.11
CA LYS A 83 29.03 2.71 12.21
C LYS A 83 28.12 1.71 12.92
N VAL A 84 28.63 0.95 13.89
CA VAL A 84 27.81 0.07 14.74
C VAL A 84 26.79 0.89 15.50
N LYS A 85 27.20 2.00 16.13
CA LYS A 85 26.27 2.91 16.82
C LYS A 85 25.19 3.43 15.87
N ASN A 86 25.57 3.99 14.73
CA ASN A 86 24.63 4.55 13.76
C ASN A 86 23.64 3.51 13.20
N LEU A 87 24.12 2.29 12.92
CA LEU A 87 23.28 1.19 12.46
C LEU A 87 22.33 0.67 13.54
N ASN A 88 22.74 0.64 14.81
CA ASN A 88 21.84 0.29 15.91
C ASN A 88 20.69 1.31 16.00
N GLU A 89 21.01 2.61 16.02
CA GLU A 89 19.97 3.65 16.08
C GLU A 89 18.99 3.58 14.89
N ALA A 90 19.49 3.26 13.69
CA ALA A 90 18.65 3.03 12.51
C ALA A 90 17.75 1.78 12.65
N VAL A 91 18.28 0.68 13.20
CA VAL A 91 17.52 -0.56 13.47
C VAL A 91 16.42 -0.30 14.48
N ASP A 92 16.73 0.40 15.58
CA ASP A 92 15.77 0.74 16.64
C ASP A 92 14.64 1.60 16.09
N THR A 93 14.96 2.59 15.26
CA THR A 93 13.97 3.47 14.59
C THR A 93 12.97 2.66 13.75
N PHE A 94 13.43 1.67 12.98
CA PHE A 94 12.51 0.81 12.22
C PHE A 94 11.76 -0.19 13.11
N GLU A 95 12.40 -0.68 14.17
CA GLU A 95 11.77 -1.61 15.11
C GLU A 95 10.60 -0.96 15.83
N GLU A 96 10.76 0.27 16.31
CA GLU A 96 9.70 1.08 16.91
C GLU A 96 8.51 1.21 15.96
N TRP A 97 8.77 1.59 14.70
CA TRP A 97 7.71 1.71 13.69
C TRP A 97 7.02 0.36 13.40
N ILE A 98 7.76 -0.74 13.32
CA ILE A 98 7.22 -2.09 13.08
C ILE A 98 6.37 -2.56 14.27
N ASN A 99 6.80 -2.26 15.49
CA ASN A 99 6.08 -2.60 16.70
C ASN A 99 4.78 -1.80 16.81
N ASP A 100 4.81 -0.51 16.46
CA ASP A 100 3.61 0.33 16.34
C ASP A 100 2.62 -0.22 15.31
N TYR A 101 3.10 -0.58 14.11
CA TYR A 101 2.28 -1.20 13.06
C TYR A 101 1.53 -2.44 13.55
N LYS A 102 2.22 -3.33 14.27
CA LYS A 102 1.65 -4.57 14.81
C LYS A 102 0.74 -4.32 16.01
N GLY A 103 1.19 -3.50 16.95
CA GLY A 103 0.50 -3.22 18.22
C GLY A 103 -0.82 -2.51 18.02
N HIS A 104 -0.88 -1.55 17.08
CA HIS A 104 -2.10 -0.78 16.79
C HIS A 104 -2.92 -1.33 15.62
N SER A 105 -2.59 -2.52 15.09
CA SER A 105 -3.28 -3.12 13.94
C SER A 105 -3.39 -2.17 12.75
N ARG A 106 -2.33 -1.42 12.46
CA ARG A 106 -2.34 -0.35 11.43
C ARG A 106 -2.66 -0.86 10.03
N HIS A 107 -2.54 -2.17 9.77
CA HIS A 107 -3.05 -2.80 8.55
C HIS A 107 -4.53 -2.51 8.25
N LYS A 108 -5.36 -2.23 9.27
CA LYS A 108 -6.78 -1.85 9.13
C LYS A 108 -6.98 -0.41 8.64
N GLU A 109 -5.95 0.44 8.70
CA GLU A 109 -5.99 1.80 8.15
C GLU A 109 -5.88 1.80 6.62
N ASN A 110 -5.70 0.63 6.00
CA ASN A 110 -5.47 0.56 4.58
C ASN A 110 -6.75 0.83 3.76
N PHE A 111 -6.65 1.72 2.79
CA PHE A 111 -7.72 1.98 1.83
C PHE A 111 -7.68 0.95 0.70
N GLY A 112 -8.28 -0.22 0.92
CA GLY A 112 -8.36 -1.28 -0.08
C GLY A 112 -8.92 -0.79 -1.42
N TYR A 113 -8.33 -1.25 -2.52
CA TYR A 113 -8.73 -0.83 -3.86
C TYR A 113 -9.99 -1.56 -4.32
N LEU A 114 -10.97 -0.81 -4.80
CA LEU A 114 -12.08 -1.35 -5.58
C LEU A 114 -11.59 -1.72 -7.00
N PRO A 115 -12.19 -2.74 -7.64
CA PRO A 115 -11.97 -3.01 -9.05
C PRO A 115 -12.28 -1.79 -9.93
N VAL A 116 -11.50 -1.55 -10.98
CA VAL A 116 -11.63 -0.34 -11.81
C VAL A 116 -12.99 -0.24 -12.51
N ASP A 117 -13.53 -1.37 -12.96
CA ASP A 117 -14.86 -1.52 -13.55
C ASP A 117 -15.99 -1.15 -12.57
N VAL A 118 -15.82 -1.50 -11.29
CA VAL A 118 -16.76 -1.09 -10.24
C VAL A 118 -16.71 0.43 -10.08
N VAL A 119 -15.53 1.04 -9.98
CA VAL A 119 -15.39 2.51 -9.84
C VAL A 119 -15.97 3.23 -11.06
N GLU A 120 -15.73 2.69 -12.26
CA GLU A 120 -16.26 3.22 -13.51
C GLU A 120 -17.78 3.21 -13.55
N ALA A 121 -18.43 2.13 -13.11
CA ALA A 121 -19.89 2.06 -13.07
C ALA A 121 -20.51 3.22 -12.25
N TYR A 122 -19.86 3.63 -11.14
CA TYR A 122 -20.34 4.70 -10.29
C TYR A 122 -20.16 6.11 -10.84
N GLN A 123 -19.52 6.32 -12.00
CA GLN A 123 -19.45 7.63 -12.65
C GLN A 123 -20.84 8.25 -12.83
N LYS A 124 -21.84 7.45 -13.24
CA LYS A 124 -23.21 7.92 -13.47
C LYS A 124 -23.85 8.48 -12.19
N LEU A 125 -23.67 7.79 -11.07
CA LEU A 125 -24.15 8.24 -9.76
C LEU A 125 -23.36 9.46 -9.27
N ALA A 126 -22.05 9.50 -9.53
CA ALA A 126 -21.22 10.66 -9.21
C ALA A 126 -21.69 11.92 -9.96
N SER A 127 -22.03 11.78 -11.25
CA SER A 127 -22.64 12.86 -12.05
C SER A 127 -23.99 13.30 -11.48
N HIS A 128 -24.84 12.35 -11.08
CA HIS A 128 -26.12 12.64 -10.42
C HIS A 128 -25.94 13.51 -9.17
N TYR A 129 -24.96 13.17 -8.31
CA TYR A 129 -24.64 13.94 -7.11
C TYR A 129 -23.80 15.21 -7.33
N ARG A 130 -23.41 15.47 -8.59
CA ARG A 130 -22.50 16.57 -8.99
C ARG A 130 -21.17 16.51 -8.24
N ILE A 131 -20.61 15.31 -8.10
CA ILE A 131 -19.28 15.12 -7.54
C ILE A 131 -18.27 15.49 -8.63
N PRO A 132 -17.34 16.44 -8.37
CA PRO A 132 -16.34 16.83 -9.35
C PRO A 132 -15.42 15.67 -9.72
N GLU A 133 -15.01 15.62 -10.99
CA GLU A 133 -13.96 14.69 -11.42
C GLU A 133 -12.62 15.07 -10.77
N ASN A 134 -11.96 14.05 -10.23
CA ASN A 134 -10.69 14.18 -9.51
C ASN A 134 -9.49 13.65 -10.32
N GLY A 135 -9.73 13.15 -11.54
CA GLY A 135 -8.73 12.53 -12.43
C GLY A 135 -8.23 11.14 -12.00
N PHE A 136 -8.61 10.65 -10.81
CA PHE A 136 -8.14 9.36 -10.29
C PHE A 136 -8.59 8.20 -11.16
N LEU A 137 -9.88 8.17 -11.54
CA LEU A 137 -10.42 7.08 -12.35
C LEU A 137 -9.72 6.97 -13.71
N SER A 138 -9.47 8.09 -14.39
CA SER A 138 -8.71 8.10 -15.65
C SER A 138 -7.30 7.54 -15.46
N ALA A 139 -6.60 7.96 -14.40
CA ALA A 139 -5.28 7.42 -14.08
C ALA A 139 -5.31 5.91 -13.75
N TYR A 140 -6.37 5.44 -13.12
CA TYR A 140 -6.57 4.04 -12.75
C TYR A 140 -6.93 3.16 -13.97
N GLN A 141 -7.72 3.68 -14.90
CA GLN A 141 -8.01 3.07 -16.21
C GLN A 141 -6.75 2.96 -17.07
N GLU A 142 -5.93 4.01 -17.15
CA GLU A 142 -4.63 3.97 -17.83
C GLU A 142 -3.67 2.94 -17.20
N ALA A 143 -3.78 2.71 -15.90
CA ALA A 143 -3.05 1.66 -15.19
C ALA A 143 -3.66 0.26 -15.40
N GLN A 144 -4.78 0.14 -16.11
CA GLN A 144 -5.55 -1.09 -16.33
C GLN A 144 -6.02 -1.74 -15.03
N GLY A 145 -6.37 -0.93 -14.03
CA GLY A 145 -6.79 -1.42 -12.71
C GLY A 145 -5.64 -1.94 -11.83
N ASP A 146 -4.38 -1.86 -12.28
CA ASP A 146 -3.23 -2.26 -11.47
C ASP A 146 -2.80 -1.14 -10.52
N TYR A 147 -3.21 -1.22 -9.26
CA TYR A 147 -2.88 -0.25 -8.23
C TYR A 147 -1.38 -0.15 -7.94
N LYS A 148 -0.57 -1.18 -8.23
CA LYS A 148 0.88 -1.11 -8.01
C LYS A 148 1.50 -0.06 -8.93
N LYS A 149 1.04 0.03 -10.17
CA LYS A 149 1.46 1.07 -11.13
C LYS A 149 1.16 2.48 -10.60
N LEU A 150 0.09 2.67 -9.82
CA LEU A 150 -0.26 3.98 -9.23
C LEU A 150 0.75 4.46 -8.19
N ARG A 151 1.56 3.56 -7.61
CA ARG A 151 2.62 3.93 -6.66
C ARG A 151 3.75 4.71 -7.31
N ASN A 152 3.93 4.51 -8.61
CA ASN A 152 4.99 5.12 -9.42
C ASN A 152 4.44 6.13 -10.46
N LYS A 153 3.14 6.09 -10.77
CA LYS A 153 2.50 7.04 -11.68
C LYS A 153 2.33 8.41 -11.02
N SER A 154 2.97 9.43 -11.58
CA SER A 154 2.87 10.80 -11.07
C SER A 154 1.51 11.45 -11.35
N VAL A 155 1.05 12.28 -10.41
CA VAL A 155 -0.06 13.20 -10.64
C VAL A 155 0.48 14.44 -11.36
N PRO A 156 -0.14 14.87 -12.48
CA PRO A 156 0.29 16.07 -13.18
C PRO A 156 0.40 17.28 -12.24
N LYS A 157 1.52 18.00 -12.32
CA LYS A 157 1.80 19.26 -11.59
C LYS A 157 1.88 19.18 -10.06
N LEU A 158 1.67 18.01 -9.43
CA LEU A 158 1.71 17.90 -7.96
C LEU A 158 3.01 17.30 -7.39
N GLY A 159 3.88 16.72 -8.22
CA GLY A 159 5.15 16.14 -7.77
C GLY A 159 5.01 14.92 -6.84
N ILE A 160 3.80 14.36 -6.71
CA ILE A 160 3.48 13.15 -5.94
C ILE A 160 2.88 12.09 -6.85
N THR A 161 2.76 10.86 -6.36
CA THR A 161 2.14 9.76 -7.12
C THR A 161 0.66 9.62 -6.82
N TRP A 162 -0.07 8.93 -7.70
CA TRP A 162 -1.50 8.72 -7.56
C TRP A 162 -1.87 7.94 -6.29
N ASP A 163 -1.04 6.99 -5.85
CA ASP A 163 -1.22 6.29 -4.56
C ASP A 163 -1.23 7.28 -3.38
N VAL A 164 -0.24 8.17 -3.32
CA VAL A 164 -0.13 9.20 -2.26
C VAL A 164 -1.30 10.18 -2.32
N HIS A 165 -1.61 10.68 -3.52
CA HIS A 165 -2.69 11.64 -3.70
C HIS A 165 -4.06 11.06 -3.30
N ARG A 166 -4.35 9.84 -3.74
CA ARG A 166 -5.56 9.10 -3.38
C ARG A 166 -5.68 8.95 -1.85
N ASN A 167 -4.64 8.45 -1.19
CA ASN A 167 -4.72 8.19 0.25
C ASN A 167 -4.90 9.49 1.05
N ARG A 168 -4.23 10.58 0.65
CA ARG A 168 -4.43 11.91 1.25
C ARG A 168 -5.87 12.40 1.10
N SER A 169 -6.48 12.21 -0.06
CA SER A 169 -7.87 12.60 -0.32
C SER A 169 -8.87 11.72 0.45
N LEU A 170 -8.56 10.45 0.66
CA LEU A 170 -9.41 9.51 1.38
C LEU A 170 -9.44 9.72 2.89
N ARG A 171 -8.32 10.09 3.53
CA ARG A 171 -8.23 10.31 4.99
C ARG A 171 -9.34 11.22 5.56
N PRO A 172 -9.57 12.45 5.04
CA PRO A 172 -10.62 13.31 5.59
C PRO A 172 -12.04 12.77 5.30
N LEU A 173 -12.25 12.04 4.20
CA LEU A 173 -13.55 11.45 3.88
C LEU A 173 -13.87 10.27 4.80
N ASP A 174 -12.89 9.41 5.06
CA ASP A 174 -13.00 8.29 6.00
C ASP A 174 -13.23 8.78 7.44
N GLY A 175 -12.57 9.87 7.85
CA GLY A 175 -12.84 10.55 9.11
C GLY A 175 -14.30 10.98 9.25
N LYS A 176 -14.86 11.64 8.22
CA LYS A 176 -16.28 12.04 8.21
C LYS A 176 -17.23 10.86 8.33
N ILE A 177 -16.93 9.74 7.67
CA ILE A 177 -17.74 8.51 7.73
C ILE A 177 -17.74 7.95 9.16
N LYS A 178 -16.58 7.92 9.82
CA LYS A 178 -16.42 7.37 11.17
C LYS A 178 -17.03 8.25 12.26
N GLU A 179 -16.99 9.58 12.10
CA GLU A 179 -17.43 10.51 13.14
C GLU A 179 -18.94 10.75 13.17
N ASN A 180 -19.62 10.70 12.02
CA ASN A 180 -20.99 11.26 11.89
C ASN A 180 -22.11 10.22 11.74
N ASP A 181 -21.86 8.93 12.04
CA ASP A 181 -22.82 7.82 11.81
C ASP A 181 -23.55 7.96 10.47
N VAL A 182 -22.78 8.27 9.41
CA VAL A 182 -23.34 8.71 8.14
C VAL A 182 -24.09 7.57 7.49
N VAL A 183 -25.30 7.83 7.03
CA VAL A 183 -26.06 6.90 6.20
C VAL A 183 -25.32 6.69 4.88
N MET A 184 -24.71 5.51 4.73
CA MET A 184 -23.87 5.17 3.59
C MET A 184 -24.64 4.80 2.31
N TYR A 185 -25.96 4.60 2.42
CA TYR A 185 -26.82 4.18 1.32
C TYR A 185 -28.15 4.91 1.39
N GLU A 186 -28.63 5.40 0.26
CA GLU A 186 -29.95 6.00 0.16
C GLU A 186 -31.04 5.01 0.53
N THR A 187 -32.06 5.49 1.22
CA THR A 187 -33.20 4.68 1.69
C THR A 187 -34.48 4.98 0.93
N THR A 188 -34.51 6.07 0.16
CA THR A 188 -35.68 6.58 -0.56
C THR A 188 -35.57 6.38 -2.07
N ASP A 189 -36.70 6.08 -2.70
CA ASP A 189 -36.77 6.00 -4.16
C ASP A 189 -36.55 7.38 -4.81
N PRO A 190 -35.94 7.43 -6.01
CA PRO A 190 -35.55 6.30 -6.87
C PRO A 190 -34.18 5.68 -6.54
N LEU A 191 -33.44 6.23 -5.58
CA LEU A 191 -32.05 5.86 -5.31
C LEU A 191 -31.88 4.77 -4.26
N SER A 192 -32.97 4.24 -3.71
CA SER A 192 -32.94 3.29 -2.60
C SER A 192 -31.98 2.12 -2.86
N GLY A 193 -31.05 1.92 -1.93
CA GLY A 193 -30.00 0.90 -1.99
C GLY A 193 -28.69 1.33 -2.68
N LEU A 194 -28.66 2.49 -3.34
CA LEU A 194 -27.44 3.07 -3.91
C LEU A 194 -26.61 3.79 -2.85
N PRO A 195 -25.27 3.88 -3.00
CA PRO A 195 -24.41 4.67 -2.13
C PRO A 195 -24.87 6.13 -2.03
N SER A 196 -24.83 6.71 -0.83
CA SER A 196 -25.11 8.13 -0.64
C SER A 196 -24.05 9.01 -1.30
N LYS A 197 -24.26 10.34 -1.33
CA LYS A 197 -23.29 11.29 -1.91
C LYS A 197 -21.88 11.13 -1.33
N LEU A 198 -21.74 11.10 0.00
CA LEU A 198 -20.43 10.96 0.64
C LEU A 198 -19.79 9.61 0.30
N HIS A 199 -20.57 8.53 0.33
CA HIS A 199 -20.04 7.21 -0.01
C HIS A 199 -19.61 7.14 -1.49
N THR A 200 -20.37 7.75 -2.39
CA THR A 200 -20.03 7.84 -3.82
C THR A 200 -18.72 8.62 -4.01
N GLU A 201 -18.49 9.70 -3.26
CA GLU A 201 -17.22 10.44 -3.32
C GLU A 201 -16.01 9.56 -2.96
N VAL A 202 -16.15 8.72 -1.92
CA VAL A 202 -15.13 7.74 -1.53
C VAL A 202 -14.94 6.66 -2.59
N ILE A 203 -16.03 6.19 -3.20
CA ILE A 203 -15.99 5.21 -4.31
C ILE A 203 -15.24 5.79 -5.52
N MET A 204 -15.42 7.08 -5.83
CA MET A 204 -14.69 7.75 -6.93
C MET A 204 -13.18 7.92 -6.66
N TRP A 205 -12.73 7.66 -5.43
CA TRP A 205 -11.31 7.48 -5.08
C TRP A 205 -10.89 5.99 -5.03
N GLY A 206 -11.75 5.09 -5.50
CA GLY A 206 -11.47 3.65 -5.57
C GLY A 206 -11.44 2.95 -4.22
N TYR A 207 -12.18 3.44 -3.22
CA TYR A 207 -12.29 2.81 -1.90
C TYR A 207 -13.76 2.73 -1.46
N SER A 208 -14.06 1.76 -0.60
CA SER A 208 -15.29 1.73 0.18
C SER A 208 -15.03 0.93 1.46
N PRO A 209 -15.59 1.34 2.62
CA PRO A 209 -15.61 0.52 3.81
C PRO A 209 -16.52 -0.72 3.69
N ASP A 210 -17.41 -0.76 2.67
CA ASP A 210 -18.33 -1.87 2.39
C ASP A 210 -18.25 -2.30 0.91
N PRO A 211 -17.10 -2.84 0.47
CA PRO A 211 -16.85 -3.16 -0.93
C PRO A 211 -17.79 -4.23 -1.47
N THR A 212 -18.31 -5.11 -0.62
CA THR A 212 -19.21 -6.20 -1.01
C THR A 212 -20.57 -5.66 -1.43
N LYS A 213 -21.15 -4.74 -0.66
CA LYS A 213 -22.46 -4.16 -0.99
C LYS A 213 -22.36 -3.16 -2.13
N VAL A 214 -21.26 -2.40 -2.24
CA VAL A 214 -20.96 -1.59 -3.43
C VAL A 214 -20.97 -2.45 -4.69
N LYS A 215 -20.22 -3.57 -4.71
CA LYS A 215 -20.24 -4.48 -5.87
C LYS A 215 -21.65 -4.99 -6.22
N LYS A 216 -22.49 -5.25 -5.22
CA LYS A 216 -23.87 -5.73 -5.44
C LYS A 216 -24.81 -4.63 -5.95
N SER A 217 -24.61 -3.38 -5.54
CA SER A 217 -25.50 -2.27 -5.93
C SER A 217 -25.18 -1.68 -7.30
N VAL A 218 -24.13 -2.13 -7.99
CA VAL A 218 -23.85 -1.79 -9.39
C VAL A 218 -25.07 -2.03 -10.29
N ASN A 219 -25.78 -3.14 -10.11
CA ASN A 219 -26.98 -3.47 -10.90
C ASN A 219 -28.16 -2.51 -10.67
N LEU A 220 -28.11 -1.66 -9.64
CA LEU A 220 -29.14 -0.67 -9.34
C LEU A 220 -28.87 0.67 -10.04
N LEU A 221 -27.68 0.86 -10.64
CA LEU A 221 -27.28 2.11 -11.32
C LEU A 221 -28.07 2.36 -12.62
N ASP A 222 -28.69 1.32 -13.18
CA ASP A 222 -29.59 1.42 -14.33
C ASP A 222 -30.86 2.22 -14.02
N LYS A 223 -31.18 2.43 -12.73
CA LYS A 223 -32.33 3.23 -12.28
C LYS A 223 -32.11 4.75 -12.34
N ILE A 224 -30.86 5.18 -12.47
CA ILE A 224 -30.45 6.60 -12.54
C ILE A 224 -30.55 7.08 -13.98
#